data_AF-A0A2M7U2W0-F1
#
_entry.id   AF-A0A2M7U2W0-F1
#
_cell.length_a   1.000
_cell.length_b   1.000
_cell.length_c   1.000
_cell.angle_alpha   90.00
_cell.angle_beta   90.00
_cell.angle_gamma   90.00
#
_symmetry.space_group_name_H-M   'P 1'
#
loop_
_entity.id
_entity.type
_entity.pdbx_description
1 polymer ?
#
loop_
_entity_poly.entity_id
_entity_poly.type
_entity_poly.pdbx_seq_one_letter_code
_entity_poly.pdbx_strand_id
1 'polypeptide(L)'
;RDAVLLVDGNITFADFPGNSDVFNNGGRSIALIVTGSINIHSDIDQINAILIGESVNFAFDIASGSTTPNPLKIVGNVISHQPVTKLKRERSDLERPSVFIVVSPKMYMDLWTKLSQITLRGRQIQ
;
A
#
# COMPACT_ATOMS: atom_id res chain seq x y z
N ARG A 1 14.96 -3.84 -7.17
CA ARG A 1 15.49 -2.45 -7.27
C ARG A 1 14.49 -1.54 -6.60
N ASP A 2 14.93 -0.46 -5.97
CA ASP A 2 14.00 0.50 -5.37
C ASP A 2 13.25 1.24 -6.47
N ALA A 3 11.98 1.61 -6.24
CA ALA A 3 11.14 2.17 -7.29
C ALA A 3 10.06 3.10 -6.74
N VAL A 4 9.67 4.08 -7.56
CA VAL A 4 8.44 4.86 -7.38
C VAL A 4 7.60 4.61 -8.62
N LEU A 5 6.36 4.17 -8.44
CA LEU A 5 5.40 3.98 -9.51
C LEU A 5 4.24 4.95 -9.31
N LEU A 6 3.97 5.76 -10.33
CA LEU A 6 2.80 6.62 -10.39
C LEU A 6 1.80 5.97 -11.35
N VAL A 7 0.56 5.78 -10.89
CA VAL A 7 -0.53 5.20 -11.67
C VAL A 7 -1.69 6.18 -11.72
N ASP A 8 -2.10 6.53 -12.93
CA ASP A 8 -3.38 7.20 -13.13
C ASP A 8 -4.48 6.14 -13.18
N GLY A 9 -5.25 6.01 -12.09
CA GLY A 9 -6.26 5.00 -11.88
C GLY A 9 -6.04 4.20 -10.59
N ASN A 10 -6.48 2.94 -10.61
CA ASN A 10 -6.47 2.07 -9.44
C ASN A 10 -5.31 1.08 -9.49
N ILE A 11 -4.80 0.67 -8.34
CA ILE A 11 -3.96 -0.53 -8.20
C ILE A 11 -4.76 -1.60 -7.47
N THR A 12 -4.65 -2.83 -7.97
CA THR A 12 -5.23 -4.01 -7.32
C THR A 12 -4.14 -5.02 -7.02
N PHE A 13 -3.98 -5.34 -5.74
CA PHE A 13 -3.24 -6.50 -5.28
C PHE A 13 -4.21 -7.68 -5.26
N ALA A 14 -4.22 -8.43 -6.36
CA ALA A 14 -4.96 -9.69 -6.46
C ALA A 14 -4.11 -10.85 -5.93
N ASP A 15 -4.73 -12.02 -5.82
CA ASP A 15 -4.09 -13.31 -5.49
C ASP A 15 -2.72 -13.48 -6.18
N PHE A 16 -1.69 -13.81 -5.40
CA PHE A 16 -0.34 -14.07 -5.88
C PHE A 16 -0.03 -15.57 -5.76
N PRO A 17 -0.49 -16.41 -6.71
CA PRO A 17 -0.28 -17.84 -6.64
C PRO A 17 1.22 -18.16 -6.53
N GLY A 18 1.61 -18.84 -5.44
CA GLY A 18 2.97 -19.33 -5.21
C GLY A 18 3.91 -18.41 -4.39
N ASN A 19 3.44 -17.28 -3.86
CA ASN A 19 4.30 -16.31 -3.14
C ASN A 19 3.93 -16.07 -1.66
N SER A 20 3.21 -17.00 -1.02
CA SER A 20 2.72 -16.83 0.37
C SER A 20 1.95 -15.52 0.57
N ASP A 21 1.32 -15.03 -0.49
CA ASP A 21 0.53 -13.79 -0.51
C ASP A 21 1.25 -12.54 0.02
N VAL A 22 2.58 -12.50 -0.16
CA VAL A 22 3.44 -11.36 0.21
C VAL A 22 3.85 -10.56 -1.02
N PHE A 23 3.40 -9.31 -1.11
CA PHE A 23 3.92 -8.37 -2.10
C PHE A 23 5.30 -7.85 -1.70
N ASN A 24 6.23 -7.86 -2.66
CA ASN A 24 7.61 -7.41 -2.48
C ASN A 24 8.30 -8.12 -1.29
N ASN A 25 8.27 -9.46 -1.30
CA ASN A 25 8.88 -10.29 -0.24
C ASN A 25 10.39 -9.97 -0.01
N GLY A 26 11.09 -9.50 -1.05
CA GLY A 26 12.48 -9.02 -0.94
C GLY A 26 12.66 -7.72 -0.15
N GLY A 27 11.58 -7.09 0.35
CA GLY A 27 11.63 -5.92 1.23
C GLY A 27 12.30 -4.69 0.62
N ARG A 28 12.24 -4.54 -0.71
CA ARG A 28 12.84 -3.38 -1.39
C ARG A 28 12.05 -2.11 -1.12
N SER A 29 12.69 -0.95 -1.23
CA SER A 29 12.00 0.32 -1.00
C SER A 29 11.18 0.66 -2.22
N ILE A 30 9.86 0.52 -2.12
CA ILE A 30 8.91 0.77 -3.20
C ILE A 30 7.82 1.74 -2.71
N ALA A 31 7.55 2.78 -3.49
CA ALA A 31 6.37 3.62 -3.33
C ALA A 31 5.41 3.43 -4.52
N LEU A 32 4.14 3.21 -4.20
CA LEU A 32 3.05 3.12 -5.16
C LEU A 32 2.11 4.29 -4.91
N ILE A 33 2.00 5.18 -5.89
CA ILE A 33 1.22 6.40 -5.82
C ILE A 33 0.14 6.31 -6.89
N VAL A 34 -1.12 6.35 -6.49
CA VAL A 34 -2.26 6.19 -7.40
C VAL A 34 -3.20 7.39 -7.30
N THR A 35 -3.83 7.76 -8.42
CA THR A 35 -4.89 8.80 -8.41
C THR A 35 -6.24 8.27 -7.95
N GLY A 36 -6.44 6.94 -8.01
CA GLY A 36 -7.66 6.26 -7.58
C GLY A 36 -7.50 5.44 -6.30
N SER A 37 -8.07 4.23 -6.31
CA SER A 37 -8.12 3.34 -5.16
C SER A 37 -6.99 2.32 -5.17
N ILE A 38 -6.49 2.01 -3.97
CA ILE A 38 -5.68 0.81 -3.71
C ILE A 38 -6.60 -0.28 -3.19
N ASN A 39 -6.73 -1.37 -3.96
CA ASN A 39 -7.55 -2.53 -3.63
C ASN A 39 -6.66 -3.70 -3.25
N ILE A 40 -6.85 -4.26 -2.06
CA ILE A 40 -6.05 -5.37 -1.52
C ILE A 40 -6.98 -6.56 -1.32
N HIS A 41 -6.66 -7.70 -1.95
CA HIS A 41 -7.41 -8.95 -1.77
C HIS A 41 -7.25 -9.47 -0.34
N SER A 42 -8.26 -10.16 0.19
CA SER A 42 -8.26 -10.70 1.55
C SER A 42 -7.16 -11.73 1.82
N ASP A 43 -6.74 -12.47 0.79
CA ASP A 43 -5.65 -13.45 0.89
C ASP A 43 -4.27 -12.81 1.03
N ILE A 44 -4.11 -11.52 0.70
CA ILE A 44 -2.85 -10.82 0.91
C ILE A 44 -2.55 -10.68 2.40
N ASP A 45 -1.47 -11.32 2.84
CA ASP A 45 -1.03 -11.32 4.23
C ASP A 45 -0.04 -10.19 4.51
N GLN A 46 0.79 -9.83 3.52
CA GLN A 46 1.80 -8.80 3.71
C GLN A 46 2.09 -7.96 2.46
N ILE A 47 2.24 -6.64 2.66
CA ILE A 47 2.69 -5.70 1.64
C ILE A 47 3.89 -4.93 2.17
N ASN A 48 5.03 -5.02 1.47
CA ASN A 48 6.21 -4.21 1.77
C ASN A 48 6.27 -3.03 0.80
N ALA A 49 5.61 -1.91 1.12
CA ALA A 49 5.61 -0.72 0.28
C ALA A 49 5.06 0.51 1.03
N ILE A 50 5.40 1.70 0.52
CA ILE A 50 4.66 2.92 0.79
C ILE A 50 3.49 2.98 -0.20
N LEU A 51 2.27 3.07 0.30
CA LEU A 51 1.04 3.10 -0.46
C LEU A 51 0.39 4.48 -0.32
N ILE A 52 0.15 5.16 -1.45
CA ILE A 52 -0.48 6.47 -1.48
C ILE A 52 -1.61 6.43 -2.51
N GLY A 53 -2.83 6.77 -2.10
CA GLY A 53 -3.98 6.79 -3.01
C GLY A 53 -5.14 7.65 -2.51
N GLU A 54 -6.17 7.79 -3.35
CA GLU A 54 -7.40 8.48 -2.98
C GLU A 54 -8.14 7.70 -1.89
N SER A 55 -8.27 6.39 -2.05
CA SER A 55 -8.85 5.51 -1.04
C SER A 55 -8.11 4.17 -0.96
N VAL A 56 -8.28 3.47 0.17
CA VAL A 56 -7.67 2.16 0.39
C VAL A 56 -8.73 1.19 0.87
N ASN A 57 -8.83 0.04 0.20
CA ASN A 57 -9.70 -1.06 0.54
C ASN A 57 -8.84 -2.28 0.90
N PHE A 58 -8.80 -2.63 2.18
CA PHE A 58 -7.93 -3.68 2.70
C PHE A 58 -8.41 -5.11 2.40
N ALA A 59 -9.64 -5.28 1.91
CA ALA A 59 -10.22 -6.58 1.53
C ALA A 59 -11.37 -6.34 0.53
N PHE A 60 -11.01 -6.01 -0.72
CA PHE A 60 -12.00 -5.54 -1.70
C PHE A 60 -12.96 -6.61 -2.18
N ASP A 61 -12.52 -7.87 -2.15
CA ASP A 61 -13.25 -9.09 -2.53
C ASP A 61 -14.34 -9.47 -1.53
N ILE A 62 -14.20 -9.04 -0.27
CA ILE A 62 -15.17 -9.36 0.78
C ILE A 62 -16.44 -8.52 0.60
N ALA A 63 -17.59 -9.18 0.53
CA ALA A 63 -18.89 -8.53 0.39
C ALA A 63 -19.20 -7.60 1.58
N SER A 64 -20.00 -6.56 1.34
CA SER A 64 -20.45 -5.66 2.40
C SER A 64 -21.24 -6.42 3.47
N GLY A 65 -20.84 -6.25 4.74
CA GLY A 65 -21.46 -6.95 5.87
C GLY A 65 -20.87 -8.32 6.19
N SER A 66 -19.86 -8.76 5.44
CA SER A 66 -19.06 -9.95 5.73
C SER A 66 -17.65 -9.57 6.20
N THR A 67 -16.99 -10.49 6.90
CA THR A 67 -15.61 -10.34 7.36
C THR A 67 -14.77 -11.57 7.02
N THR A 68 -13.45 -11.39 6.99
CA THR A 68 -12.46 -12.46 6.79
C THR A 68 -11.48 -12.50 7.97
N PRO A 69 -11.06 -13.69 8.44
CA PRO A 69 -10.06 -13.82 9.50
C PRO A 69 -8.64 -13.47 9.07
N ASN A 70 -8.39 -13.31 7.77
CA ASN A 70 -7.06 -13.15 7.20
C ASN A 70 -6.47 -11.77 7.57
N PRO A 71 -5.34 -11.74 8.30
CA PRO A 71 -4.72 -10.49 8.71
C PRO A 71 -3.93 -9.83 7.59
N LEU A 72 -3.72 -8.51 7.70
CA LEU A 72 -2.83 -7.79 6.80
C LEU A 72 -1.72 -7.10 7.57
N LYS A 73 -0.48 -7.30 7.15
CA LYS A 73 0.66 -6.53 7.60
C LYS A 73 1.19 -5.64 6.49
N ILE A 74 1.32 -4.35 6.74
CA ILE A 74 1.96 -3.42 5.81
C ILE A 74 3.24 -2.93 6.44
N VAL A 75 4.38 -3.25 5.83
CA VAL A 75 5.69 -2.71 6.22
C VAL A 75 6.04 -1.58 5.26
N GLY A 76 5.96 -0.35 5.72
CA GLY A 76 6.04 0.83 4.86
C GLY A 76 5.15 1.95 5.38
N ASN A 77 4.20 2.44 4.59
CA ASN A 77 3.20 3.39 5.08
C ASN A 77 1.93 3.31 4.21
N VAL A 78 0.81 3.79 4.74
CA VAL A 78 -0.44 3.93 3.99
C VAL A 78 -0.94 5.35 4.17
N ILE A 79 -1.11 6.06 3.05
CA ILE A 79 -1.63 7.41 3.00
C ILE A 79 -2.87 7.38 2.09
N SER A 80 -4.03 7.65 2.67
CA SER A 80 -5.28 7.78 1.92
C SER A 80 -5.83 9.20 2.06
N HIS A 81 -6.39 9.75 0.99
CA HIS A 81 -7.10 11.03 1.07
C HIS A 81 -8.44 10.88 1.77
N GLN A 82 -9.17 9.82 1.43
CA GLN A 82 -10.45 9.47 2.05
C GLN A 82 -10.22 8.66 3.34
N PRO A 83 -11.08 8.83 4.36
CA PRO A 83 -11.08 7.99 5.55
C PRO A 83 -11.38 6.52 5.21
N VAL A 84 -10.72 5.60 5.90
CA VAL A 84 -11.06 4.18 5.84
C VAL A 84 -12.33 3.95 6.67
N THR A 85 -13.45 3.65 6.01
CA THR A 85 -14.77 3.62 6.66
C THR A 85 -15.16 2.26 7.23
N LYS A 86 -14.66 1.14 6.68
CA LYS A 86 -14.95 -0.22 7.18
C LYS A 86 -13.80 -1.18 6.95
N LEU A 87 -13.23 -1.70 8.03
CA LEU A 87 -12.32 -2.84 8.00
C LEU A 87 -13.14 -4.12 7.85
N LYS A 88 -12.93 -4.85 6.77
CA LYS A 88 -13.58 -6.16 6.53
C LYS A 88 -12.71 -7.34 6.99
N ARG A 89 -11.56 -7.05 7.62
CA ARG A 89 -10.67 -8.05 8.23
C ARG A 89 -10.93 -8.09 9.72
N GLU A 90 -11.37 -9.23 10.22
CA GLU A 90 -11.74 -9.46 11.62
C GLU A 90 -11.20 -10.80 12.09
N ARG A 91 -10.21 -10.76 12.98
CA ARG A 91 -9.56 -11.95 13.51
C ARG A 91 -10.36 -12.57 14.65
N SER A 92 -10.22 -13.88 14.84
CA SER A 92 -10.76 -14.58 16.01
C SER A 92 -9.92 -14.35 17.28
N ASP A 93 -8.62 -14.08 17.14
CA ASP A 93 -7.73 -13.69 18.25
C ASP A 93 -7.74 -12.17 18.45
N LEU A 94 -8.72 -11.71 19.24
CA LEU A 94 -9.01 -10.29 19.50
C LEU A 94 -7.85 -9.48 20.16
N GLU A 95 -6.82 -10.16 20.66
CA GLU A 95 -5.62 -9.52 21.22
C GLU A 95 -4.67 -8.97 20.14
N ARG A 96 -4.92 -9.29 18.87
CA ARG A 96 -4.05 -8.90 17.75
C ARG A 96 -4.81 -8.05 16.73
N PRO A 97 -4.15 -7.03 16.15
CA PRO A 97 -4.78 -6.21 15.13
C PRO A 97 -5.01 -7.00 13.83
N SER A 98 -6.19 -6.82 13.22
CA SER A 98 -6.48 -7.39 11.89
C SER A 98 -5.70 -6.73 10.76
N VAL A 99 -5.36 -5.45 10.91
CA VAL A 99 -4.49 -4.70 10.00
C VAL A 99 -3.41 -4.02 10.83
N PHE A 100 -2.15 -4.30 10.51
CA PHE A 100 -1.02 -3.75 11.24
C PHE A 100 -0.06 -3.03 10.29
N ILE A 101 0.13 -1.73 10.52
CA ILE A 101 1.01 -0.89 9.72
C ILE A 101 2.28 -0.62 10.51
N VAL A 102 3.42 -1.07 9.98
CA VAL A 102 4.75 -0.83 10.54
C VAL A 102 5.41 0.25 9.70
N VAL A 103 5.48 1.47 10.25
CA VAL A 103 6.10 2.59 9.57
C VAL A 103 7.60 2.30 9.34
N SER A 104 8.06 2.38 8.10
CA SER A 104 9.47 2.17 7.74
C SER A 104 10.11 3.46 7.23
N PRO A 105 10.75 4.27 8.10
CA PRO A 105 11.43 5.50 7.70
C PRO A 105 12.53 5.27 6.66
N LYS A 106 13.20 4.10 6.71
CA LYS A 106 14.22 3.73 5.74
C LYS A 106 13.69 3.74 4.30
N MET A 107 12.46 3.29 4.06
CA MET A 107 11.88 3.29 2.70
C MET A 107 11.75 4.71 2.14
N TYR A 108 11.39 5.68 2.97
CA TYR A 108 11.34 7.10 2.56
C TYR A 108 12.74 7.64 2.23
N MET A 109 13.75 7.29 3.03
CA MET A 109 15.13 7.71 2.79
C MET A 109 15.70 7.11 1.50
N ASP A 110 15.48 5.81 1.27
CA ASP A 110 15.94 5.12 0.06
C ASP A 110 15.25 5.67 -1.21
N LEU A 111 14.02 6.18 -1.08
CA LEU A 111 13.23 6.75 -2.17
C LEU A 111 13.35 8.27 -2.28
N TRP A 112 14.07 8.93 -1.38
CA TRP A 112 14.12 10.39 -1.29
C TRP A 112 14.43 11.04 -2.64
N THR A 113 15.50 10.59 -3.31
CA THR A 113 15.94 11.15 -4.60
C THR A 113 14.93 10.95 -5.73
N LYS A 114 14.06 9.94 -5.63
CA LYS A 114 13.01 9.64 -6.63
C LYS A 114 11.73 10.41 -6.35
N LEU A 115 11.44 10.67 -5.08
CA LEU A 115 10.29 11.49 -4.66
C LEU A 115 10.61 13.00 -4.75
N SER A 116 11.88 13.38 -4.63
CA SER A 116 12.36 14.75 -4.73
C SER A 116 12.81 15.09 -6.16
N GLN A 117 11.93 14.99 -7.16
CA GLN A 117 12.23 15.68 -8.42
C GLN A 117 12.10 17.19 -8.18
N ILE A 118 13.24 17.85 -7.93
CA ILE A 118 13.36 19.30 -8.03
C ILE A 118 13.04 19.67 -9.48
N THR A 119 11.88 20.27 -9.72
CA THR A 119 11.58 20.92 -10.99
C THR A 119 12.38 22.23 -11.04
N LEU A 120 13.68 22.17 -11.38
CA LEU A 120 14.50 23.36 -11.66
C LEU A 120 14.07 23.94 -13.01
N ARG A 121 13.00 24.73 -13.03
CA ARG A 121 12.65 25.56 -14.18
C ARG A 121 13.57 26.78 -14.21
N GLY A 122 14.78 26.63 -14.75
CA GLY A 122 15.60 27.75 -15.16
C GLY A 122 15.01 28.37 -16.43
N ARG A 123 14.30 29.51 -16.30
CA ARG A 123 13.94 30.33 -17.47
C ARG A 123 15.19 31.12 -17.86
N GLN A 124 15.87 30.73 -18.94
CA GLN A 124 16.85 31.59 -19.59
C GLN A 124 16.07 32.72 -20.28
N ILE A 125 16.20 33.93 -19.75
CA ILE A 125 15.71 35.14 -20.42
C ILE A 125 16.88 35.62 -21.29
N GLN A 126 16.68 35.59 -22.60
CA GLN A 126 17.62 36.14 -23.59
C GLN A 126 17.35 37.63 -23.78
#